data_AF-A0A2G6HJF8-F1
#
_entry.id   AF-A0A2G6HJF8-F1
#
_cell.length_a   1.000
_cell.length_b   1.000
_cell.length_c   1.000
_cell.angle_alpha   90.00
_cell.angle_beta   90.00
_cell.angle_gamma   90.00
#
_symmetry.space_group_name_H-M   'P 1'
#
loop_
_entity.id
_entity.type
_entity.pdbx_description
1 polymer ?
#
loop_
_entity_poly.entity_id
_entity_poly.type
_entity_poly.pdbx_seq_one_letter_code
_entity_poly.pdbx_strand_id
1 'polypeptide(L)'
;MTNNLVKYLSGGDLRSIADVDKVVSLIKTQTDFEQLFQYLLTDDRLIVMRAADAVEKVTLHNPEYLTGHSQDVINLLNVAVDKELKWHLALIASRLDFSATELGMVWNKLKQWVKDKNESKIVRVNSVQALFELANKNEGFKREFEIIVQEIKAANIPSINARLRKLGIK
;
A
#
# COMPACT_ATOMS: atom_id res chain seq x y z
N MET A 1 -15.55 11.04 -22.21
CA MET A 1 -14.22 11.58 -22.52
C MET A 1 -13.24 10.87 -21.61
N THR A 2 -12.37 10.03 -22.17
CA THR A 2 -11.32 9.32 -21.42
C THR A 2 -10.31 10.36 -20.94
N ASN A 3 -10.21 10.57 -19.64
CA ASN A 3 -9.19 11.48 -19.09
C ASN A 3 -7.83 10.87 -19.42
N ASN A 4 -7.03 11.52 -20.28
CA ASN A 4 -5.68 11.08 -20.54
C ASN A 4 -4.81 11.38 -19.31
N LEU A 5 -4.83 10.47 -18.32
CA LEU A 5 -4.09 10.60 -17.07
C LEU A 5 -2.57 10.45 -17.29
N VAL A 6 -2.14 9.76 -18.35
CA VAL A 6 -0.71 9.57 -18.68
C VAL A 6 0.06 10.88 -18.70
N LYS A 7 -0.55 11.96 -19.20
CA LYS A 7 0.13 13.27 -19.28
C LYS A 7 0.48 13.87 -17.91
N TYR A 8 -0.21 13.44 -16.84
CA TYR A 8 0.06 13.87 -15.46
C TYR A 8 0.93 12.88 -14.68
N LEU A 9 0.99 11.62 -15.16
CA LEU A 9 1.80 10.55 -14.58
C LEU A 9 3.20 10.45 -15.21
N SER A 10 3.40 11.00 -16.41
CA SER A 10 4.66 10.93 -17.17
C SER A 10 5.55 12.18 -16.98
N GLY A 11 6.79 12.12 -17.48
CA GLY A 11 7.77 13.21 -17.42
C GLY A 11 8.55 13.31 -16.11
N GLY A 12 9.64 14.07 -16.12
CA GLY A 12 10.54 14.21 -14.97
C GLY A 12 11.35 12.94 -14.66
N ASP A 13 11.76 12.77 -13.41
CA ASP A 13 12.48 11.59 -12.93
C ASP A 13 11.85 11.02 -11.64
N LEU A 14 12.42 9.93 -11.11
CA LEU A 14 11.91 9.24 -9.90
C LEU A 14 11.91 10.10 -8.63
N ARG A 15 12.54 11.28 -8.64
CA ARG A 15 12.57 12.21 -7.50
C ARG A 15 11.37 13.16 -7.51
N SER A 16 10.60 13.23 -8.59
CA SER A 16 9.38 14.05 -8.67
C SER A 16 8.12 13.19 -8.61
N ILE A 17 7.15 13.65 -7.84
CA ILE A 17 5.79 13.08 -7.78
C ILE A 17 4.90 13.57 -8.94
N ALA A 18 5.48 14.28 -9.92
CA ALA A 18 4.77 14.96 -11.02
C ALA A 18 3.51 15.70 -10.52
N ASP A 19 2.40 15.58 -11.24
CA ASP A 19 1.12 16.20 -10.90
C ASP A 19 0.16 15.19 -10.25
N VAL A 20 0.65 14.29 -9.39
CA VAL A 20 -0.21 13.28 -8.73
C VAL A 20 -1.41 13.91 -8.02
N ASP A 21 -1.23 15.05 -7.34
CA ASP A 21 -2.36 15.71 -6.67
C ASP A 21 -3.41 16.20 -7.67
N LYS A 22 -2.99 16.55 -8.91
CA LYS A 22 -3.93 16.83 -10.00
C LYS A 22 -4.67 15.56 -10.42
N VAL A 23 -3.97 14.42 -10.56
CA VAL A 23 -4.60 13.13 -10.86
C VAL A 23 -5.66 12.78 -9.82
N VAL A 24 -5.32 12.86 -8.54
CA VAL A 24 -6.27 12.64 -7.42
C VAL A 24 -7.49 13.54 -7.56
N SER A 25 -7.30 14.82 -7.90
CA SER A 25 -8.41 15.76 -8.09
C SER A 25 -9.32 15.42 -9.28
N LEU A 26 -8.84 14.65 -10.25
CA LEU A 26 -9.60 14.24 -11.44
C LEU A 26 -10.42 12.97 -11.22
N ILE A 27 -10.07 12.15 -10.22
CA ILE A 27 -10.83 10.93 -9.91
C ILE A 27 -12.10 11.31 -9.15
N LYS A 28 -13.25 11.16 -9.81
CA LYS A 28 -14.57 11.50 -9.24
C LYS A 28 -15.56 10.34 -9.25
N THR A 29 -15.27 9.30 -10.02
CA THR A 29 -16.16 8.16 -10.22
C THR A 29 -15.38 6.86 -10.18
N GLN A 30 -16.08 5.72 -10.01
CA GLN A 30 -15.48 4.39 -10.17
C GLN A 30 -14.78 4.27 -11.52
N THR A 31 -15.40 4.74 -12.61
CA THR A 31 -14.82 4.66 -13.96
C THR A 31 -13.51 5.45 -14.11
N ASP A 32 -13.37 6.58 -13.42
CA ASP A 32 -12.08 7.31 -13.37
C ASP A 32 -11.03 6.52 -12.58
N PHE A 33 -11.46 5.91 -11.47
CA PHE A 33 -10.59 5.09 -10.64
C PHE A 33 -10.09 3.86 -11.39
N GLU A 34 -10.95 3.15 -12.11
CA GLU A 34 -10.55 1.99 -12.94
C GLU A 34 -9.44 2.39 -13.91
N GLN A 35 -9.59 3.53 -14.60
CA GLN A 35 -8.57 4.03 -15.52
C GLN A 35 -7.25 4.30 -14.80
N LEU A 36 -7.29 4.88 -13.59
CA LEU A 36 -6.10 5.10 -12.78
C LEU A 36 -5.45 3.77 -12.35
N PHE A 37 -6.26 2.81 -11.91
CA PHE A 37 -5.80 1.53 -11.40
C PHE A 37 -5.09 0.71 -12.47
N GLN A 38 -5.54 0.77 -13.73
CA GLN A 38 -4.87 0.08 -14.84
C GLN A 38 -3.40 0.49 -15.01
N TYR A 39 -3.00 1.70 -14.61
CA TYR A 39 -1.60 2.12 -14.68
C TYR A 39 -0.68 1.37 -13.72
N LEU A 40 -1.21 0.74 -12.66
CA LEU A 40 -0.43 -0.14 -11.77
C LEU A 40 0.06 -1.42 -12.46
N LEU A 41 -0.58 -1.79 -13.57
CA LEU A 41 -0.32 -3.03 -14.32
C LEU A 41 0.56 -2.79 -15.56
N THR A 42 1.11 -1.59 -15.70
CA THR A 42 1.99 -1.23 -16.83
C THR A 42 3.45 -1.50 -16.52
N ASP A 43 4.31 -1.57 -17.54
CA ASP A 43 5.75 -1.83 -17.37
C ASP A 43 6.56 -0.57 -17.00
N ASP A 44 5.99 0.62 -17.19
CA ASP A 44 6.69 1.87 -16.91
C ASP A 44 6.69 2.14 -15.40
N ARG A 45 7.81 1.81 -14.75
CA ARG A 45 8.04 2.00 -13.31
C ARG A 45 7.66 3.41 -12.82
N LEU A 46 7.96 4.46 -13.60
CA LEU A 46 7.70 5.84 -13.19
C LEU A 46 6.20 6.12 -13.15
N ILE A 47 5.47 5.63 -14.16
CA ILE A 47 4.01 5.71 -14.20
C ILE A 47 3.41 4.87 -13.07
N VAL A 48 3.88 3.64 -12.88
CA VAL A 48 3.37 2.71 -11.85
C VAL A 48 3.50 3.31 -10.46
N MET A 49 4.67 3.85 -10.08
CA MET A 49 4.84 4.40 -8.72
C MET A 49 3.94 5.61 -8.45
N ARG A 50 3.72 6.46 -9.46
CA ARG A 50 2.86 7.66 -9.34
C ARG A 50 1.39 7.31 -9.37
N ALA A 51 1.01 6.32 -10.17
CA ALA A 51 -0.33 5.74 -10.12
C ALA A 51 -0.58 5.12 -8.73
N ALA A 52 0.40 4.44 -8.15
CA ALA A 52 0.28 3.88 -6.80
C ALA A 52 0.10 4.97 -5.73
N ASP A 53 0.86 6.06 -5.80
CA ASP A 53 0.66 7.24 -4.92
C ASP A 53 -0.75 7.83 -5.09
N ALA A 54 -1.21 8.01 -6.34
CA ALA A 54 -2.54 8.53 -6.61
C ALA A 54 -3.65 7.60 -6.10
N VAL A 55 -3.55 6.29 -6.35
CA VAL A 55 -4.51 5.28 -5.86
C VAL A 55 -4.54 5.27 -4.34
N GLU A 56 -3.37 5.33 -3.69
CA GLU A 56 -3.28 5.39 -2.24
C GLU A 56 -3.94 6.67 -1.69
N LYS A 57 -3.70 7.84 -2.29
CA LYS A 57 -4.36 9.08 -1.86
C LYS A 57 -5.88 9.07 -2.07
N VAL A 58 -6.35 8.56 -3.21
CA VAL A 58 -7.79 8.47 -3.52
C VAL A 58 -8.51 7.56 -2.53
N THR A 59 -7.95 6.37 -2.31
CA THR A 59 -8.58 5.31 -1.50
C THR A 59 -8.45 5.53 -0.01
N LEU A 60 -7.60 6.47 0.43
CA LEU A 60 -7.55 6.93 1.82
C LEU A 60 -8.90 7.51 2.27
N HIS A 61 -9.64 8.14 1.35
CA HIS A 61 -10.93 8.76 1.63
C HIS A 61 -12.11 8.04 0.96
N ASN A 62 -11.85 7.18 -0.03
CA ASN A 62 -12.87 6.45 -0.80
C ASN A 62 -12.44 4.97 -0.95
N PRO A 63 -12.37 4.18 0.14
CA PRO A 63 -11.90 2.80 0.08
C PRO A 63 -12.79 1.89 -0.79
N GLU A 64 -14.07 2.23 -0.96
CA GLU A 64 -15.02 1.54 -1.82
C GLU A 64 -14.59 1.47 -3.29
N TYR A 65 -13.73 2.38 -3.75
CA TYR A 65 -13.18 2.30 -5.10
C TYR A 65 -12.28 1.08 -5.32
N LEU A 66 -11.76 0.47 -4.25
CA LEU A 66 -11.00 -0.78 -4.35
C LEU A 66 -11.87 -2.03 -4.50
N THR A 67 -13.21 -1.92 -4.44
CA THR A 67 -14.11 -3.07 -4.58
C THR A 67 -13.86 -3.80 -5.90
N GLY A 68 -13.53 -5.09 -5.83
CA GLY A 68 -13.23 -5.93 -6.99
C GLY A 68 -11.73 -6.09 -7.29
N HIS A 69 -10.85 -5.35 -6.62
CA HIS A 69 -9.40 -5.39 -6.88
C HIS A 69 -8.58 -6.22 -5.88
N SER A 70 -9.21 -7.06 -5.05
CA SER A 70 -8.49 -7.87 -4.04
C SER A 70 -7.40 -8.73 -4.69
N GLN A 71 -7.75 -9.46 -5.75
CA GLN A 71 -6.84 -10.35 -6.45
C GLN A 71 -5.72 -9.59 -7.17
N ASP A 72 -6.03 -8.43 -7.77
CA ASP A 72 -5.03 -7.57 -8.41
C ASP A 72 -3.99 -7.09 -7.40
N VAL A 73 -4.45 -6.62 -6.23
CA VAL A 73 -3.55 -6.16 -5.16
C VAL A 73 -2.72 -7.31 -4.61
N ILE A 74 -3.29 -8.51 -4.43
CA ILE A 74 -2.53 -9.70 -4.01
C ILE A 74 -1.45 -10.06 -5.03
N ASN A 75 -1.79 -10.04 -6.32
CA ASN A 75 -0.84 -10.31 -7.39
C ASN A 75 0.29 -9.27 -7.38
N LEU A 76 -0.05 -7.99 -7.30
CA LEU A 76 0.91 -6.88 -7.20
C LEU A 76 1.82 -7.02 -5.98
N LEU A 77 1.27 -7.33 -4.80
CA LEU A 77 2.06 -7.60 -3.59
C LEU A 77 3.10 -8.69 -3.83
N ASN A 78 2.72 -9.76 -4.54
CA ASN A 78 3.61 -10.89 -4.83
C ASN A 78 4.72 -10.56 -5.82
N VAL A 79 4.44 -9.79 -6.87
CA VAL A 79 5.40 -9.48 -7.94
C VAL A 79 6.20 -8.19 -7.75
N ALA A 80 5.75 -7.28 -6.87
CA ALA A 80 6.40 -5.99 -6.70
C ALA A 80 7.87 -6.13 -6.27
N VAL A 81 8.77 -5.59 -7.10
CA VAL A 81 10.21 -5.52 -6.82
C VAL A 81 10.59 -4.12 -6.34
N ASP A 82 10.06 -3.08 -6.99
CA ASP A 82 10.39 -1.69 -6.70
C ASP A 82 9.81 -1.23 -5.37
N LYS A 83 10.69 -0.64 -4.54
CA LYS A 83 10.34 -0.19 -3.19
C LYS A 83 9.23 0.85 -3.20
N GLU A 84 9.19 1.75 -4.19
CA GLU A 84 8.20 2.83 -4.29
C GLU A 84 6.78 2.26 -4.43
N LEU A 85 6.61 1.26 -5.31
CA LEU A 85 5.33 0.55 -5.45
C LEU A 85 4.96 -0.15 -4.14
N LYS A 86 5.91 -0.86 -3.51
CA LYS A 86 5.68 -1.53 -2.22
C LYS A 86 5.25 -0.56 -1.10
N TRP A 87 5.75 0.68 -1.10
CA TRP A 87 5.37 1.70 -0.09
C TRP A 87 3.87 1.93 -0.08
N HIS A 88 3.29 2.13 -1.27
CA HIS A 88 1.87 2.42 -1.42
C HIS A 88 1.03 1.14 -1.35
N LEU A 89 1.48 0.03 -1.95
CA LEU A 89 0.74 -1.25 -1.91
C LEU A 89 0.45 -1.73 -0.49
N ALA A 90 1.39 -1.56 0.45
CA ALA A 90 1.14 -1.94 1.84
C ALA A 90 -0.08 -1.21 2.42
N LEU A 91 -0.21 0.10 2.18
CA LEU A 91 -1.31 0.92 2.68
C LEU A 91 -2.61 0.72 1.88
N ILE A 92 -2.52 0.46 0.58
CA ILE A 92 -3.68 0.13 -0.25
C ILE A 92 -4.28 -1.20 0.21
N ALA A 93 -3.44 -2.21 0.45
CA ALA A 93 -3.90 -3.54 0.84
C ALA A 93 -4.70 -3.53 2.15
N SER A 94 -4.34 -2.73 3.15
CA SER A 94 -5.09 -2.71 4.42
C SER A 94 -6.50 -2.13 4.33
N ARG A 95 -6.85 -1.50 3.20
CA ARG A 95 -8.15 -0.89 2.97
C ARG A 95 -9.15 -1.84 2.31
N LEU A 96 -8.67 -2.91 1.71
CA LEU A 96 -9.49 -3.96 1.10
C LEU A 96 -10.12 -4.88 2.15
N ASP A 97 -11.29 -5.39 1.82
CA ASP A 97 -11.89 -6.54 2.49
C ASP A 97 -11.47 -7.80 1.74
N PHE A 98 -10.92 -8.76 2.48
CA PHE A 98 -10.41 -10.01 1.94
C PHE A 98 -11.19 -11.19 2.50
N SER A 99 -11.32 -12.26 1.70
CA SER A 99 -11.67 -13.57 2.25
C SER A 99 -10.60 -14.05 3.24
N ALA A 100 -10.93 -15.03 4.09
CA ALA A 100 -9.98 -15.56 5.07
C ALA A 100 -8.67 -16.06 4.42
N THR A 101 -8.78 -16.70 3.25
CA THR A 101 -7.64 -17.20 2.48
C THR A 101 -6.77 -16.05 1.95
N GLU A 102 -7.39 -15.07 1.29
CA GLU A 102 -6.70 -13.87 0.76
C GLU A 102 -6.03 -13.07 1.89
N LEU A 103 -6.73 -12.88 3.01
CA LEU A 103 -6.22 -12.18 4.17
C LEU A 103 -4.94 -12.86 4.70
N GLY A 104 -4.93 -14.18 4.78
CA GLY A 104 -3.73 -14.94 5.15
C GLY A 104 -2.55 -14.71 4.21
N MET A 105 -2.79 -14.59 2.89
CA MET A 105 -1.74 -14.29 1.91
C MET A 105 -1.18 -12.88 2.11
N VAL A 106 -2.05 -11.88 2.19
CA VAL A 106 -1.67 -10.47 2.40
C VAL A 106 -0.92 -10.31 3.71
N TRP A 107 -1.46 -10.90 4.78
CA TRP A 107 -0.84 -10.88 6.11
C TRP A 107 0.58 -11.45 6.09
N ASN A 108 0.77 -12.63 5.50
CA ASN A 108 2.08 -13.26 5.43
C ASN A 108 3.08 -12.44 4.62
N LYS A 109 2.63 -11.81 3.52
CA LYS A 109 3.48 -10.94 2.71
C LYS A 109 3.91 -9.67 3.46
N LEU A 110 2.98 -9.00 4.13
CA LEU A 110 3.29 -7.82 4.95
C LEU A 110 4.20 -8.18 6.13
N LYS A 111 3.94 -9.31 6.81
CA LYS A 111 4.81 -9.85 7.87
C LYS A 111 6.22 -10.11 7.35
N GLN A 112 6.36 -10.71 6.17
CA GLN A 112 7.65 -10.92 5.51
C GLN A 112 8.38 -9.58 5.31
N TRP A 113 7.71 -8.58 4.73
CA TRP A 113 8.29 -7.25 4.51
C TRP A 113 8.74 -6.60 5.82
N VAL A 114 7.91 -6.64 6.87
CA VAL A 114 8.26 -6.09 8.20
C VAL A 114 9.54 -6.71 8.77
N LYS A 115 9.71 -8.03 8.63
CA LYS A 115 10.82 -8.81 9.21
C LYS A 115 12.09 -8.79 8.37
N ASP A 116 11.99 -8.50 7.07
CA ASP A 116 13.14 -8.42 6.18
C ASP A 116 14.03 -7.22 6.53
N LYS A 117 15.28 -7.49 6.91
CA LYS A 117 16.27 -6.47 7.27
C LYS A 117 16.80 -5.70 6.07
N ASN A 118 16.72 -6.29 4.88
CA ASN A 118 17.18 -5.69 3.62
C ASN A 118 16.07 -4.88 2.92
N GLU A 119 14.83 -5.01 3.39
CA GLU A 119 13.70 -4.26 2.86
C GLU A 119 13.77 -2.78 3.28
N SER A 120 13.25 -1.89 2.42
CA SER A 120 13.24 -0.45 2.66
C SER A 120 12.52 -0.10 3.96
N LYS A 121 13.11 0.82 4.74
CA LYS A 121 12.54 1.30 6.02
C LYS A 121 11.09 1.79 5.85
N ILE A 122 10.75 2.40 4.72
CA ILE A 122 9.38 2.90 4.46
C ILE A 122 8.43 1.74 4.20
N VAL A 123 8.82 0.74 3.38
CA VAL A 123 8.01 -0.49 3.18
C VAL A 123 7.73 -1.15 4.52
N ARG A 124 8.77 -1.32 5.35
CA ARG A 124 8.64 -1.93 6.69
C ARG A 124 7.68 -1.16 7.59
N VAL A 125 7.81 0.17 7.63
CA VAL A 125 6.93 1.05 8.43
C VAL A 125 5.48 0.99 7.94
N ASN A 126 5.24 1.07 6.64
CA ASN A 126 3.91 1.00 6.06
C ASN A 126 3.29 -0.40 6.21
N SER A 127 4.11 -1.45 6.18
CA SER A 127 3.65 -2.81 6.45
C SER A 127 3.23 -3.00 7.91
N VAL A 128 3.92 -2.39 8.87
CA VAL A 128 3.47 -2.37 10.28
C VAL A 128 2.13 -1.66 10.42
N GLN A 129 1.96 -0.50 9.76
CA GLN A 129 0.67 0.22 9.73
C GLN A 129 -0.43 -0.67 9.16
N ALA A 130 -0.18 -1.32 8.02
CA ALA A 130 -1.14 -2.17 7.34
C ALA A 130 -1.55 -3.39 8.19
N LEU A 131 -0.58 -4.06 8.82
CA LEU A 131 -0.85 -5.18 9.74
C LEU A 131 -1.69 -4.74 10.95
N PHE A 132 -1.43 -3.56 11.50
CA PHE A 132 -2.23 -3.01 12.59
C PHE A 132 -3.69 -2.78 12.17
N GLU A 133 -3.90 -2.15 11.01
CA GLU A 133 -5.24 -1.90 10.47
C GLU A 133 -5.99 -3.21 10.18
N LEU A 134 -5.33 -4.19 9.57
CA LEU A 134 -5.90 -5.51 9.31
C LEU A 134 -6.24 -6.25 10.61
N ALA A 135 -5.38 -6.20 11.63
CA ALA A 135 -5.64 -6.83 12.93
C ALA A 135 -6.81 -6.17 13.68
N ASN A 136 -7.02 -4.86 13.51
CA ASN A 136 -8.17 -4.18 14.09
C ASN A 136 -9.48 -4.58 13.43
N LYS A 137 -9.47 -4.87 12.12
CA LYS A 137 -10.62 -5.38 11.38
C LYS A 137 -10.87 -6.88 11.62
N ASN A 138 -9.83 -7.63 11.98
CA ASN A 138 -9.87 -9.10 12.05
C ASN A 138 -9.30 -9.61 13.38
N GLU A 139 -10.19 -9.93 14.34
CA GLU A 139 -9.78 -10.26 15.71
C GLU A 139 -8.80 -11.43 15.82
N GLY A 140 -8.90 -12.42 14.92
CA GLY A 140 -8.00 -13.58 14.87
C GLY A 140 -6.52 -13.22 14.69
N PHE A 141 -6.22 -12.03 14.17
CA PHE A 141 -4.84 -11.57 13.91
C PHE A 141 -4.26 -10.68 15.00
N LYS A 142 -5.03 -10.25 16.00
CA LYS A 142 -4.55 -9.37 17.09
C LYS A 142 -3.35 -9.98 17.83
N ARG A 143 -3.45 -11.25 18.22
CA ARG A 143 -2.36 -11.96 18.93
C ARG A 143 -1.10 -12.11 18.06
N GLU A 144 -1.26 -12.41 16.78
CA GLU A 144 -0.11 -12.54 15.89
C GLU A 144 0.56 -11.17 15.66
N PHE A 145 -0.23 -10.10 15.54
CA PHE A 145 0.30 -8.74 15.46
C PHE A 145 1.16 -8.39 16.67
N GLU A 146 0.69 -8.69 17.88
CA GLU A 146 1.44 -8.44 19.11
C GLU A 146 2.79 -9.17 19.11
N ILE A 147 2.84 -10.42 18.65
CA ILE A 147 4.08 -11.19 18.51
C ILE A 147 5.04 -10.49 17.52
N ILE A 148 4.54 -10.10 16.35
CA ILE A 148 5.34 -9.38 15.34
C ILE A 148 5.91 -8.08 15.94
N VAL A 149 5.11 -7.33 16.69
CA VAL A 149 5.53 -6.09 17.35
C VAL A 149 6.67 -6.36 18.35
N GLN A 150 6.57 -7.40 19.18
CA GLN A 150 7.64 -7.73 20.13
C GLN A 150 8.95 -8.08 19.42
N GLU A 151 8.87 -8.88 18.35
CA GLU A 151 10.03 -9.26 17.55
C GLU A 151 10.73 -8.04 16.92
N ILE A 152 9.97 -7.09 16.33
CA ILE A 152 10.58 -5.93 15.67
C ILE A 152 11.08 -4.86 16.63
N LYS A 153 10.49 -4.75 17.82
CA LYS A 153 10.99 -3.84 18.87
C LYS A 153 12.38 -4.22 19.33
N ALA A 154 12.69 -5.51 19.40
CA ALA A 154 14.02 -6.00 19.75
C ALA A 154 15.11 -5.50 18.78
N ALA A 155 14.75 -5.20 17.53
CA ALA A 155 15.68 -4.64 16.54
C ALA A 155 15.96 -3.13 16.73
N ASN A 156 15.24 -2.45 17.61
CA ASN A 156 15.40 -1.03 17.98
C ASN A 156 15.51 -0.05 16.79
N ILE A 157 14.65 -0.22 15.77
CA ILE A 157 14.69 0.61 14.56
C ILE A 157 13.91 1.92 14.80
N PRO A 158 14.54 3.11 14.73
CA PRO A 158 13.91 4.37 15.11
C PRO A 158 12.60 4.69 14.37
N SER A 159 12.55 4.42 13.06
CA SER A 159 11.36 4.70 12.24
C SER A 159 10.18 3.77 12.58
N ILE A 160 10.46 2.49 12.87
CA ILE A 160 9.44 1.54 13.32
C ILE A 160 8.94 1.92 14.70
N ASN A 161 9.84 2.23 15.64
CA ASN A 161 9.47 2.66 16.98
C ASN A 161 8.62 3.93 16.96
N ALA A 162 8.94 4.89 16.08
CA ALA A 162 8.12 6.08 15.88
C ALA A 162 6.72 5.74 15.37
N ARG A 163 6.60 4.81 14.43
CA ARG A 163 5.30 4.33 13.93
C ARG A 163 4.50 3.62 15.02
N LEU A 164 5.11 2.71 15.77
CA LEU A 164 4.44 2.00 16.88
C LEU A 164 3.87 2.98 17.91
N ARG A 165 4.63 4.02 18.30
CA ARG A 165 4.11 5.07 19.18
C ARG A 165 2.90 5.81 18.59
N LYS A 166 2.93 6.13 17.28
CA LYS A 166 1.77 6.76 16.60
C LYS A 166 0.53 5.86 16.59
N LEU A 167 0.73 4.54 16.58
CA LEU A 167 -0.34 3.55 16.65
C LEU A 167 -0.83 3.27 18.09
N GLY A 168 -0.29 3.96 19.09
CA GLY A 168 -0.65 3.74 20.50
C GLY A 168 0.01 2.49 21.13
N ILE A 169 0.99 1.89 20.44
CA ILE A 169 1.68 0.68 20.88
C ILE A 169 2.92 1.09 21.68
N LYS A 170 2.88 0.88 23.00
CA LYS A 170 3.99 1.13 23.94
C LYS A 170 4.96 -0.02 23.90
#